data_AF-A0A5K8A8U1-F1
#
_entry.id   AF-A0A5K8A8U1-F1
#
_cell.length_a   1.000
_cell.length_b   1.000
_cell.length_c   1.000
_cell.angle_alpha   90.00
_cell.angle_beta   90.00
_cell.angle_gamma   90.00
#
_symmetry.space_group_name_H-M   'P 1'
#
loop_
_entity.id
_entity.type
_entity.pdbx_description
1 polymer ?
#
loop_
_entity_poly.entity_id
_entity_poly.type
_entity_poly.pdbx_seq_one_letter_code
_entity_poly.pdbx_strand_id
1 'polypeptide(L)'
;MISKNCSIEEFVKAVKEKEPQEIIYLANQEATKSDRIVLKKRKKAKVEQYQNYSRQLKDLINYHRYAVKPRRKTKIIYNLYMKYWGQTEPAPTVLLLPKPVTKLEDIQKTA
;
A
#
# COMPACT_ATOMS: atom_id res chain seq x y z
N MET A 1 -5.17 2.33 -17.00
CA MET A 1 -4.35 1.57 -16.03
C MET A 1 -2.94 2.09 -16.20
N ILE A 2 -2.25 2.34 -15.09
CA ILE A 2 -0.85 2.79 -15.03
C ILE A 2 0.04 1.76 -15.73
N SER A 3 -0.12 0.47 -15.41
CA SER A 3 0.49 -0.59 -16.20
C SER A 3 -0.37 -0.89 -17.43
N LYS A 4 0.24 -0.75 -18.61
CA LYS A 4 -0.41 -1.10 -19.87
C LYS A 4 -0.48 -2.61 -20.06
N ASN A 5 0.52 -3.34 -19.54
CA ASN A 5 0.66 -4.78 -19.70
C ASN A 5 0.16 -5.60 -18.50
N CYS A 6 -0.48 -4.95 -17.51
CA CYS A 6 -0.86 -5.59 -16.25
C CYS A 6 0.34 -6.26 -15.55
N SER A 7 1.48 -5.57 -15.61
CA SER A 7 2.74 -5.95 -14.96
C SER A 7 2.87 -5.18 -13.65
N ILE A 8 3.08 -5.92 -12.57
CA ILE A 8 3.30 -5.31 -11.25
C ILE A 8 4.61 -4.53 -11.19
N GLU A 9 5.61 -4.92 -11.98
CA GLU A 9 6.88 -4.20 -12.07
C GLU A 9 6.71 -2.82 -12.72
N GLU A 10 5.94 -2.74 -13.80
CA GLU A 10 5.62 -1.46 -14.46
C GLU A 10 4.89 -0.54 -13.50
N PHE A 11 3.90 -1.08 -12.79
CA PHE A 11 3.13 -0.31 -11.81
C PHE A 11 4.02 0.22 -10.70
N VAL A 12 4.80 -0.66 -10.05
CA VAL A 12 5.69 -0.29 -8.94
C VAL A 12 6.71 0.76 -9.38
N LYS A 13 7.35 0.59 -10.55
CA LYS A 13 8.31 1.57 -11.07
C LYS A 13 7.68 2.95 -11.26
N ALA A 14 6.41 3.02 -11.67
CA ALA A 14 5.70 4.27 -11.88
C ALA A 14 5.25 4.97 -10.59
N VAL A 15 5.09 4.24 -9.48
CA VAL A 15 4.57 4.79 -8.21
C VAL A 15 5.58 4.82 -7.07
N LYS A 16 6.82 4.32 -7.27
CA LYS A 16 7.85 4.18 -6.21
C LYS A 16 8.18 5.47 -5.46
N GLU A 17 8.03 6.63 -6.10
CA GLU A 17 8.38 7.95 -5.54
C GLU A 17 7.17 8.67 -4.91
N LYS A 18 6.01 8.00 -4.84
CA LYS A 18 4.79 8.57 -4.29
C LYS A 18 4.65 8.27 -2.80
N GLU A 19 3.86 9.07 -2.11
CA GLU A 19 3.53 8.84 -0.72
C GLU A 19 2.71 7.55 -0.53
N PRO A 20 2.86 6.83 0.60
CA PRO A 20 2.18 5.56 0.83
C PRO A 20 0.66 5.59 0.62
N GLN A 21 0.00 6.68 1.04
CA GLN A 21 -1.45 6.86 0.88
C GLN A 21 -1.83 6.99 -0.60
N GLU A 22 -1.01 7.69 -1.39
CA GLU A 22 -1.23 7.82 -2.84
C GLU A 22 -0.99 6.48 -3.54
N ILE A 23 0.04 5.74 -3.16
CA ILE A 23 0.31 4.39 -3.69
C ILE A 23 -0.89 3.47 -3.44
N ILE A 24 -1.43 3.46 -2.22
CA ILE A 24 -2.63 2.67 -1.87
C ILE A 24 -3.81 3.07 -2.74
N TYR A 25 -4.06 4.37 -2.89
CA TYR A 25 -5.16 4.89 -3.71
C TYR A 25 -5.04 4.44 -5.18
N LEU A 26 -3.85 4.63 -5.78
CA LEU A 26 -3.59 4.24 -7.16
C LEU A 26 -3.69 2.73 -7.37
N ALA A 27 -3.15 1.93 -6.45
CA ALA A 27 -3.23 0.48 -6.53
C ALA A 27 -4.67 -0.03 -6.44
N ASN A 28 -5.51 0.60 -5.60
CA ASN A 28 -6.92 0.23 -5.47
C ASN A 28 -7.73 0.56 -6.74
N GLN A 29 -7.49 1.75 -7.32
CA GLN A 29 -8.08 2.16 -8.61
C GLN A 29 -7.69 1.20 -9.74
N GLU A 30 -6.40 0.84 -9.80
CA GLU A 30 -5.83 -0.08 -10.79
C GLU A 30 -6.43 -1.49 -10.67
N ALA A 31 -6.49 -2.03 -9.44
CA ALA A 31 -7.04 -3.35 -9.16
C ALA A 31 -8.52 -3.43 -9.54
N THR A 32 -9.29 -2.40 -9.20
CA THR A 32 -10.71 -2.27 -9.56
C THR A 32 -10.88 -2.27 -11.08
N LYS A 33 -10.04 -1.54 -11.82
CA LYS A 33 -10.08 -1.53 -13.30
C LYS A 33 -9.77 -2.92 -13.87
N SER A 34 -8.78 -3.62 -13.31
CA SER A 34 -8.42 -4.99 -13.72
C SER A 34 -9.57 -5.98 -13.49
N ASP A 35 -10.19 -5.94 -12.30
CA ASP A 35 -11.33 -6.80 -11.96
C ASP A 35 -12.54 -6.53 -12.85
N ARG A 36 -12.82 -5.26 -13.20
CA ARG A 36 -13.88 -4.91 -14.16
C ARG A 36 -13.62 -5.48 -15.55
N ILE A 37 -12.37 -5.53 -16.00
CA ILE A 37 -12.02 -6.13 -17.30
C ILE A 37 -12.30 -7.64 -17.28
N VAL A 38 -12.00 -8.32 -16.17
CA VAL A 38 -12.32 -9.75 -15.99
C VAL A 38 -13.81 -10.00 -16.12
N LEU A 39 -14.63 -9.23 -15.39
CA LEU A 39 -16.09 -9.38 -15.43
C LEU A 39 -16.68 -9.18 -16.83
N LYS A 40 -16.06 -8.33 -17.67
CA LYS A 40 -16.50 -8.06 -19.04
C LYS A 40 -16.03 -9.09 -20.08
N LYS A 41 -14.94 -9.84 -19.84
CA LYS A 41 -14.29 -10.68 -20.86
C LYS A 41 -14.59 -12.18 -20.67
N ARG A 42 -15.00 -12.85 -21.74
CA ARG A 42 -15.27 -14.32 -21.78
C ARG A 42 -14.02 -15.19 -22.06
N LYS A 43 -12.86 -14.61 -22.37
CA LYS A 43 -11.64 -15.37 -22.75
C LYS A 43 -10.79 -15.74 -21.52
N LYS A 44 -10.73 -17.03 -21.17
CA LYS A 44 -10.08 -17.58 -19.95
C LYS A 44 -8.62 -17.15 -19.74
N ALA A 45 -7.76 -17.25 -20.75
CA ALA A 45 -6.32 -16.97 -20.57
C ALA A 45 -6.01 -15.51 -20.16
N LYS A 46 -6.72 -14.53 -20.75
CA LYS A 46 -6.53 -13.13 -20.37
C LYS A 46 -7.12 -12.84 -18.98
N VAL A 47 -8.20 -13.54 -18.61
CA VAL A 47 -8.83 -13.40 -17.29
C VAL A 47 -7.86 -13.74 -16.16
N GLU A 48 -7.11 -14.83 -16.29
CA GLU A 48 -6.13 -15.23 -15.26
C GLU A 48 -5.04 -14.18 -15.04
N GLN A 49 -4.50 -13.59 -16.13
CA GLN A 49 -3.51 -12.51 -16.05
C GLN A 49 -4.05 -11.30 -15.27
N TYR A 50 -5.26 -10.83 -15.59
CA TYR A 50 -5.88 -9.68 -14.91
C TYR A 50 -6.19 -9.98 -13.44
N GLN A 51 -6.63 -11.21 -13.13
CA GLN A 51 -6.88 -11.64 -11.75
C GLN A 51 -5.59 -11.72 -10.94
N ASN A 52 -4.54 -12.32 -11.48
CA ASN A 52 -3.24 -12.39 -10.83
C ASN A 52 -2.67 -10.99 -10.58
N TYR A 53 -2.76 -10.11 -11.57
CA TYR A 53 -2.34 -8.72 -11.45
C TYR A 53 -3.12 -7.97 -10.35
N SER A 54 -4.46 -8.11 -10.32
CA SER A 54 -5.31 -7.54 -9.28
C SER A 54 -4.95 -8.05 -7.88
N ARG A 55 -4.66 -9.35 -7.74
CA ARG A 55 -4.20 -9.94 -6.47
C ARG A 55 -2.87 -9.35 -6.02
N GLN A 56 -1.91 -9.18 -6.93
CA GLN A 56 -0.62 -8.56 -6.60
C GLN A 56 -0.77 -7.10 -6.14
N LEU A 57 -1.66 -6.33 -6.76
CA LEU A 57 -1.97 -4.96 -6.31
C LEU A 57 -2.59 -4.95 -4.91
N LYS A 58 -3.49 -5.89 -4.60
CA LYS A 58 -4.09 -6.03 -3.26
C LYS A 58 -3.05 -6.44 -2.21
N ASP A 59 -2.12 -7.33 -2.57
CA ASP A 59 -0.96 -7.64 -1.72
C ASP A 59 -0.12 -6.38 -1.43
N LEU A 60 0.17 -5.56 -2.45
CA LEU A 60 0.90 -4.30 -2.28
C LEU A 60 0.19 -3.32 -1.33
N ILE A 61 -1.13 -3.18 -1.46
CA ILE A 61 -1.95 -2.38 -0.53
C ILE A 61 -1.79 -2.89 0.91
N ASN A 62 -1.84 -4.20 1.12
CA ASN A 62 -1.67 -4.79 2.45
C ASN A 62 -0.28 -4.53 3.03
N TYR A 63 0.76 -4.54 2.20
CA TYR A 63 2.13 -4.22 2.63
C TYR A 63 2.25 -2.76 3.09
N HIS A 64 1.74 -1.81 2.32
CA HIS A 64 1.77 -0.39 2.70
C HIS A 64 0.87 -0.08 3.91
N ARG A 65 -0.29 -0.72 4.03
CA ARG A 65 -1.28 -0.38 5.06
C ARG A 65 -0.99 -1.01 6.42
N TYR A 66 -0.45 -2.22 6.42
CA TYR A 66 -0.36 -3.04 7.62
C TYR A 66 1.04 -3.62 7.88
N ALA A 67 2.02 -3.31 7.02
CA ALA A 67 3.34 -3.94 7.05
C ALA A 67 3.28 -5.48 7.09
N VAL A 68 2.24 -6.08 6.48
CA VAL A 68 1.98 -7.52 6.52
C VAL A 68 3.08 -8.26 5.78
N LYS A 69 3.88 -9.05 6.48
CA LYS A 69 4.91 -9.89 5.87
C LYS A 69 4.26 -11.20 5.39
N PRO A 70 4.39 -11.59 4.11
CA PRO A 70 3.86 -12.86 3.65
C PRO A 70 4.59 -14.01 4.36
N ARG A 71 3.86 -15.06 4.71
CA ARG A 71 4.43 -16.26 5.36
C ARG A 71 5.55 -16.91 4.54
N ARG A 72 5.45 -16.83 3.21
CA ARG A 72 6.49 -17.27 2.27
C ARG A 72 7.00 -16.06 1.48
N LYS A 73 8.30 -15.78 1.57
CA LYS A 73 8.96 -14.62 0.91
C LYS A 73 9.21 -14.81 -0.60
N THR A 74 8.51 -15.75 -1.24
CA THR A 74 8.70 -16.08 -2.67
C THR A 74 7.91 -15.19 -3.62
N LYS A 75 7.00 -14.35 -3.10
CA LYS A 75 6.17 -13.48 -3.92
C LYS A 75 7.01 -12.35 -4.53
N ILE A 76 7.01 -12.25 -5.87
CA ILE A 76 7.67 -11.17 -6.62
C ILE A 76 7.28 -9.78 -6.08
N ILE A 77 5.99 -9.57 -5.81
CA ILE A 77 5.50 -8.28 -5.28
C ILE A 77 6.08 -7.93 -3.91
N TYR A 78 6.35 -8.91 -3.05
CA TYR A 78 7.01 -8.64 -1.77
C TYR A 78 8.47 -8.23 -1.97
N ASN A 79 9.17 -8.87 -2.91
CA ASN A 79 10.54 -8.50 -3.24
C ASN A 79 10.63 -7.09 -3.83
N LEU A 80 9.68 -6.74 -4.72
CA LEU A 80 9.55 -5.37 -5.23
C LEU A 80 9.24 -4.38 -4.10
N TYR A 81 8.34 -4.74 -3.19
CA TYR A 81 8.03 -3.89 -2.05
C TYR A 81 9.27 -3.61 -1.20
N MET A 82 10.00 -4.65 -0.81
CA MET A 82 11.22 -4.51 -0.03
C MET A 82 12.32 -3.73 -0.78
N LYS A 83 12.41 -3.88 -2.10
CA LYS A 83 13.40 -3.18 -2.92
C LYS A 83 13.19 -1.66 -2.92
N TYR A 84 11.95 -1.19 -3.00
CA TYR A 84 11.64 0.24 -3.15
C TYR A 84 11.27 0.91 -1.83
N TRP A 85 10.69 0.19 -0.87
CA TRP A 85 10.18 0.75 0.38
C TRP A 85 10.64 -0.02 1.64
N GLY A 86 11.52 -1.01 1.50
CA GLY A 86 11.99 -1.84 2.61
C GLY A 86 13.04 -1.20 3.51
N GLN A 87 13.35 0.09 3.36
CA GLN A 87 14.30 0.78 4.23
C GLN A 87 13.63 1.16 5.55
N THR A 88 14.06 0.46 6.60
CA THR A 88 13.89 0.80 8.02
C THR A 88 14.70 2.06 8.35
N GLU A 89 14.12 3.23 8.13
CA GLU A 89 14.12 4.22 9.20
C GLU A 89 12.92 3.84 10.08
N PRO A 90 13.05 3.66 11.40
CA PRO A 90 11.87 3.51 12.24
C PRO A 90 11.04 4.78 12.02
N ALA A 91 9.88 4.65 11.37
CA ALA A 91 8.91 5.74 11.32
C ALA A 91 8.76 6.22 12.77
N PRO A 92 8.97 7.51 13.07
CA PRO A 92 8.75 8.00 14.41
C PRO A 92 7.31 7.62 14.73
N THR A 93 7.15 6.82 15.79
CA THR A 93 5.88 6.50 16.39
C THR A 93 5.28 7.80 16.91
N VAL A 94 4.75 8.64 16.02
CA VAL A 94 3.79 9.66 16.36
C VAL A 94 2.46 8.92 16.45
N LEU A 95 2.38 8.01 17.43
CA LEU A 95 1.13 7.84 18.13
C LEU A 95 0.78 9.25 18.60
N LEU A 96 -0.27 9.81 18.03
CA LEU A 96 -0.97 10.97 18.58
C LEU A 96 -1.50 10.58 19.96
N LEU A 97 -0.59 10.45 20.93
CA LEU A 97 -0.95 10.59 22.32
C LEU A 97 -1.32 12.07 22.49
N PRO A 98 -2.48 12.39 23.07
CA PRO A 98 -2.74 13.75 23.49
C PRO A 98 -1.56 14.17 24.39
N LYS A 99 -0.96 15.32 24.10
CA LYS A 99 0.10 15.89 24.93
C LYS A 99 -0.38 15.84 26.39
N PRO A 100 0.37 15.24 27.34
CA PRO A 100 0.03 15.43 28.73
C PRO A 100 0.15 16.93 29.00
N VAL A 101 -0.94 17.52 29.51
CA VAL A 101 -0.93 18.88 30.03
C VAL A 101 -0.04 18.86 31.28
N THR A 102 1.24 19.14 31.12
CA THR A 102 2.16 19.43 32.21
C THR A 102 2.31 20.93 32.34
N LYS A 103 1.29 21.57 32.90
CA LYS A 103 1.47 22.82 33.65
C LYS A 103 0.66 22.73 34.92
N LEU A 104 1.38 22.63 36.03
CA LEU A 104 0.88 22.55 37.40
C LEU A 104 1.04 23.92 38.09
N GLU A 105 0.85 25.02 37.35
CA GLU A 105 1.14 26.38 37.85
C GLU A 105 -0.09 27.30 37.95
N ASP A 106 -1.30 26.88 37.55
CA ASP A 106 -2.50 27.75 37.63
C ASP A 106 -3.53 27.35 38.71
N ILE A 107 -3.13 26.61 39.76
CA ILE A 107 -4.05 26.22 40.87
C ILE A 107 -3.89 27.09 42.13
N GLN A 108 -3.06 28.12 42.13
CA GLN A 108 -2.98 29.05 43.27
C GLN A 108 -3.00 30.52 42.86
N LYS A 109 -4.18 31.01 42.49
CA LYS A 109 -4.62 32.40 42.75
C LYS A 109 -6.12 32.55 42.50
N THR A 110 -6.90 32.08 43.46
CA THR A 110 -8.23 32.64 43.74
C THR A 110 -8.58 32.28 45.18
N ALA A 111 -8.03 33.08 46.08
CA ALA A 111 -8.58 33.37 47.39
C ALA A 111 -8.74 34.90 47.46
#